data_AF-A0A7S3P6B4-F1
#
_entry.id   AF-A0A7S3P6B4-F1
#
_cell.length_a   1.000
_cell.length_b   1.000
_cell.length_c   1.000
_cell.angle_alpha   90.00
_cell.angle_beta   90.00
_cell.angle_gamma   90.00
#
_symmetry.space_group_name_H-M   'P 1'
#
loop_
_entity.id
_entity.type
_entity.pdbx_description
1 polymer ?
#
loop_
_entity_poly.entity_id
_entity_poly.type
_entity_poly.pdbx_seq_one_letter_code
_entity_poly.pdbx_strand_id
1 'polypeptide(L)'
;GGGGGGGGDRRPEPVSFGNDNFQDPLDKDKPSLGMGGGGSGVTKPGVQFCSSHDAVSAKIAAFDGKGGPAAHQPQIEIAPGIMARLRGAKETWECVENDFYLPVTCFCCSSDLLCIMDANYVLCPACKVVSPMEGCAGEGMDGGVGLGFTFEDLQQWQHEILLRQQRSRQ
;
A
#
# COMPACT_ATOMS: atom_id res chain seq x y z
N GLY A 1 -27.82 7.41 -53.48
CA GLY A 1 -27.63 6.40 -52.41
C GLY A 1 -26.36 6.75 -51.69
N GLY A 2 -26.28 6.85 -50.37
CA GLY A 2 -27.01 6.11 -49.35
C GLY A 2 -26.01 5.14 -48.70
N GLY A 3 -25.73 5.30 -47.40
CA GLY A 3 -24.89 4.37 -46.65
C GLY A 3 -24.22 5.01 -45.43
N GLY A 4 -25.01 5.31 -44.39
CA GLY A 4 -24.49 5.63 -43.06
C GLY A 4 -24.18 4.34 -42.29
N GLY A 5 -22.98 4.26 -41.69
CA GLY A 5 -22.59 3.19 -40.78
C GLY A 5 -22.62 3.68 -39.34
N GLY A 6 -23.60 3.21 -38.57
CA GLY A 6 -23.69 3.45 -37.12
C GLY A 6 -22.71 2.56 -36.36
N GLY A 7 -21.77 3.16 -35.64
CA GLY A 7 -20.97 2.49 -34.63
C GLY A 7 -21.78 2.42 -33.33
N GLY A 8 -22.20 1.21 -32.96
CA GLY A 8 -22.93 0.98 -31.71
C GLY A 8 -21.99 1.00 -30.51
N ASP A 9 -22.26 1.92 -29.59
CA ASP A 9 -21.71 1.94 -28.23
C ASP A 9 -22.09 0.65 -27.49
N ARG A 10 -21.15 -0.29 -27.39
CA ARG A 10 -21.27 -1.43 -26.48
C ARG A 10 -20.81 -0.98 -25.10
N ARG A 11 -21.77 -0.53 -24.29
CA ARG A 11 -21.60 -0.31 -22.86
C ARG A 11 -21.35 -1.67 -22.18
N PRO A 12 -20.28 -1.86 -21.40
CA PRO A 12 -20.08 -3.09 -20.65
C PRO A 12 -21.17 -3.24 -19.57
N GLU A 13 -21.75 -4.43 -19.50
CA GLU A 13 -22.74 -4.82 -18.48
C GLU A 13 -22.08 -4.85 -17.09
N PRO A 14 -22.78 -4.43 -16.03
CA PRO A 14 -22.28 -4.54 -14.67
C PRO A 14 -22.19 -6.02 -14.25
N VAL A 15 -21.01 -6.44 -13.82
CA VAL A 15 -20.78 -7.75 -13.19
C VAL A 15 -21.52 -7.79 -11.85
N SER A 16 -22.54 -8.65 -11.78
CA SER A 16 -23.33 -8.89 -10.58
C SER A 16 -22.58 -9.87 -9.68
N PHE A 17 -21.89 -9.37 -8.65
CA PHE A 17 -21.30 -10.21 -7.61
C PHE A 17 -22.42 -10.78 -6.73
N GLY A 18 -22.45 -12.11 -6.62
CA GLY A 18 -23.42 -12.83 -5.80
C GLY A 18 -23.26 -12.47 -4.31
N ASN A 19 -24.39 -12.31 -3.62
CA ASN A 19 -24.41 -12.17 -2.17
C ASN A 19 -24.10 -13.53 -1.53
N ASP A 20 -22.81 -13.80 -1.30
CA ASP A 20 -22.39 -14.89 -0.45
C ASP A 20 -22.58 -14.47 1.02
N ASN A 21 -23.60 -15.05 1.63
CA ASN A 21 -23.97 -14.89 3.03
C ASN A 21 -22.94 -15.64 3.91
N PHE A 22 -21.77 -15.02 4.12
CA PHE A 22 -20.72 -15.56 4.98
C PHE A 22 -21.03 -15.23 6.44
N GLN A 23 -21.54 -16.23 7.17
CA GLN A 23 -21.73 -16.15 8.62
C GLN A 23 -20.39 -16.31 9.32
N ASP A 24 -19.93 -15.23 9.94
CA ASP A 24 -18.69 -15.12 10.71
C ASP A 24 -18.81 -15.94 12.02
N PRO A 25 -18.02 -17.03 12.23
CA PRO A 25 -18.18 -17.90 13.39
C PRO A 25 -17.08 -17.70 14.46
N LEU A 26 -16.64 -16.48 14.72
CA LEU A 26 -15.59 -16.22 15.71
C LEU A 26 -16.01 -15.21 16.79
N ASP A 27 -16.86 -15.67 17.71
CA ASP A 27 -17.22 -14.93 18.91
C ASP A 27 -17.32 -15.84 20.13
N LYS A 28 -16.31 -16.67 20.38
CA LYS A 28 -16.17 -17.40 21.65
C LYS A 28 -14.71 -17.50 22.08
N ASP A 29 -14.49 -17.18 23.36
CA ASP A 29 -13.29 -17.42 24.16
C ASP A 29 -12.23 -16.30 24.18
N LYS A 30 -12.52 -15.30 25.03
CA LYS A 30 -11.58 -14.29 25.52
C LYS A 30 -10.96 -14.79 26.84
N PRO A 31 -9.70 -15.29 26.87
CA PRO A 31 -9.04 -15.59 28.13
C PRO A 31 -8.59 -14.31 28.84
N SER A 32 -9.02 -14.15 30.08
CA SER A 32 -8.55 -13.12 31.01
C SER A 32 -7.08 -13.37 31.37
N LEU A 33 -6.16 -12.55 30.84
CA LEU A 33 -4.77 -12.57 31.28
C LEU A 33 -4.63 -11.77 32.58
N GLY A 34 -4.33 -12.50 33.66
CA GLY A 34 -4.05 -11.96 34.98
C GLY A 34 -2.73 -11.19 35.03
N MET A 35 -2.74 -10.10 35.78
CA MET A 35 -1.55 -9.36 36.17
C MET A 35 -0.78 -10.16 37.21
N GLY A 36 0.52 -10.39 37.00
CA GLY A 36 1.35 -11.08 37.98
C GLY A 36 2.85 -10.86 37.79
N GLY A 37 3.49 -10.34 38.85
CA GLY A 37 4.82 -10.79 39.29
C GLY A 37 6.02 -10.00 38.81
N GLY A 38 6.59 -9.18 39.69
CA GLY A 38 7.90 -8.57 39.52
C GLY A 38 9.04 -9.59 39.62
N GLY A 39 10.00 -9.48 38.69
CA GLY A 39 11.28 -10.16 38.73
C GLY A 39 12.40 -9.14 38.71
N SER A 40 13.08 -8.99 39.84
CA SER A 40 14.28 -8.16 39.98
C SER A 40 15.47 -8.90 39.36
N GLY A 41 15.81 -8.54 38.12
CA GLY A 41 16.93 -9.09 37.37
C GLY A 41 18.06 -8.07 37.24
N VAL A 42 19.22 -8.42 37.76
CA VAL A 42 20.49 -7.65 37.72
C VAL A 42 20.84 -7.24 36.28
N THR A 43 20.84 -5.93 36.01
CA THR A 43 21.24 -5.37 34.71
C THR A 43 22.75 -5.16 34.64
N LYS A 44 23.36 -5.74 33.61
CA LYS A 44 24.71 -5.38 33.14
C LYS A 44 24.69 -3.93 32.61
N PRO A 45 25.73 -3.12 32.86
CA PRO A 45 25.80 -1.77 32.31
C PRO A 45 26.09 -1.86 30.80
N GLY A 46 25.16 -1.38 29.96
CA GLY A 46 25.43 -1.26 28.53
C GLY A 46 24.23 -1.03 27.62
N VAL A 47 22.99 -1.29 28.07
CA VAL A 47 21.78 -1.05 27.25
C VAL A 47 20.75 -0.35 28.11
N GLN A 48 20.57 0.96 27.90
CA GLN A 48 19.62 1.77 28.64
C GLN A 48 18.22 1.51 28.06
N PHE A 49 17.56 0.48 28.58
CA PHE A 49 16.16 0.16 28.27
C PHE A 49 15.29 1.26 28.90
N CYS A 50 14.54 2.00 28.07
CA CYS A 50 13.63 3.05 28.55
C CYS A 50 12.39 2.38 29.16
N SER A 51 12.33 2.34 30.49
CA SER A 51 11.29 1.63 31.26
C SER A 51 9.91 2.30 31.27
N SER A 52 9.67 3.33 30.45
CA SER A 52 8.36 3.95 30.32
C SER A 52 7.83 3.85 28.90
N HIS A 53 6.63 3.29 28.78
CA HIS A 53 5.88 3.17 27.53
C HIS A 53 5.71 4.54 26.82
N ASP A 54 5.65 5.62 27.60
CA ASP A 54 5.54 6.99 27.10
C ASP A 54 6.79 7.47 26.34
N ALA A 55 7.99 7.06 26.77
CA ALA A 55 9.24 7.44 26.09
C ALA A 55 9.43 6.71 24.75
N VAL A 56 8.94 5.48 24.65
CA VAL A 56 8.92 4.71 23.39
C VAL A 56 7.88 5.31 22.44
N SER A 57 6.69 5.65 22.97
CA SER A 57 5.60 6.25 22.19
C SER A 57 6.00 7.63 21.63
N ALA A 58 6.71 8.45 22.41
CA ALA A 58 7.22 9.74 21.95
C ALA A 58 8.28 9.62 20.83
N LYS A 59 9.12 8.57 20.87
CA LYS A 59 10.11 8.31 19.80
C LYS A 59 9.47 7.76 18.53
N ILE A 60 8.44 6.92 18.63
CA ILE A 60 7.69 6.42 17.46
C ILE A 60 6.89 7.57 16.84
N ALA A 61 6.23 8.41 17.66
CA ALA A 61 5.52 9.60 17.18
C ALA A 61 6.43 10.61 16.48
N ALA A 62 7.73 10.66 16.82
CA ALA A 62 8.70 11.49 16.12
C ALA A 62 9.04 10.97 14.71
N PHE A 63 8.87 9.67 14.45
CA PHE A 63 9.04 9.08 13.12
C PHE A 63 7.77 9.20 12.25
N ASP A 64 6.58 9.16 12.84
CA ASP A 64 5.30 9.26 12.11
C ASP A 64 4.82 10.68 11.78
N GLY A 65 5.69 11.69 11.99
CA GLY A 65 5.59 12.97 11.31
C GLY A 65 4.43 13.87 11.74
N LYS A 66 4.71 14.79 12.67
CA LYS A 66 4.06 16.12 12.71
C LYS A 66 5.01 17.13 13.37
N GLY A 67 5.85 17.78 12.56
CA GLY A 67 6.54 19.02 12.95
C GLY A 67 8.07 18.98 12.94
N GLY A 68 8.66 19.15 11.75
CA GLY A 68 10.09 19.44 11.55
C GLY A 68 10.34 19.87 10.09
N PRO A 69 11.32 20.75 9.80
CA PRO A 69 11.48 21.36 8.48
C PRO A 69 11.77 20.30 7.41
N ALA A 70 10.92 20.26 6.38
CA ALA A 70 10.98 19.37 5.21
C ALA A 70 11.05 17.87 5.56
N ALA A 71 9.89 17.23 5.76
CA ALA A 71 9.77 15.78 5.79
C ALA A 71 10.44 15.20 4.54
N HIS A 72 11.57 14.52 4.74
CA HIS A 72 12.37 13.95 3.67
C HIS A 72 11.55 12.84 3.00
N GLN A 73 11.04 13.11 1.79
CA GLN A 73 10.39 12.08 1.02
C GLN A 73 11.43 10.99 0.71
N PRO A 74 11.11 9.71 0.93
CA PRO A 74 12.06 8.64 0.66
C PRO A 74 12.44 8.68 -0.82
N GLN A 75 13.74 8.62 -1.11
CA GLN A 75 14.28 8.55 -2.47
C GLN A 75 15.14 7.29 -2.60
N ILE A 76 15.18 6.71 -3.80
CA ILE A 76 16.05 5.58 -4.14
C ILE A 76 16.86 5.89 -5.40
N GLU A 77 18.07 5.35 -5.47
CA GLU A 77 18.91 5.43 -6.66
C GLU A 77 18.46 4.36 -7.66
N ILE A 78 18.01 4.77 -8.84
CA ILE A 78 17.53 3.85 -9.89
C ILE A 78 18.59 3.57 -10.96
N ALA A 79 19.57 4.47 -11.08
CA ALA A 79 20.76 4.35 -11.92
C ALA A 79 21.86 5.25 -11.31
N PRO A 80 23.15 5.06 -11.66
CA PRO A 80 24.24 5.84 -11.10
C PRO A 80 24.00 7.35 -11.17
N GLY A 81 23.85 7.99 -10.01
CA GLY A 81 23.59 9.42 -9.87
C GLY A 81 22.14 9.87 -10.18
N ILE A 82 21.23 8.93 -10.45
CA ILE A 82 19.81 9.20 -10.72
C ILE A 82 18.97 8.74 -9.53
N MET A 83 18.51 9.73 -8.75
CA MET A 83 17.61 9.52 -7.61
C MET A 83 16.16 9.73 -8.04
N ALA A 84 15.26 8.83 -7.64
CA ALA A 84 13.83 8.93 -7.86
C ALA A 84 13.07 8.87 -6.53
N ARG A 85 11.94 9.59 -6.41
CA ARG A 85 11.06 9.54 -5.24
C ARG A 85 10.43 8.16 -5.13
N LEU A 86 10.54 7.52 -3.97
CA LEU A 86 9.83 6.29 -3.67
C LEU A 86 8.41 6.62 -3.19
N ARG A 87 7.40 6.07 -3.86
CA ARG A 87 6.00 6.22 -3.46
C ARG A 87 5.71 5.22 -2.34
N GLY A 88 5.16 5.71 -1.24
CA GLY A 88 5.01 4.94 -0.01
C GLY A 88 3.81 3.99 -0.01
N ALA A 89 3.74 3.13 1.01
CA ALA A 89 2.58 2.27 1.24
C ALA A 89 1.29 3.07 1.43
N LYS A 90 1.36 4.24 2.11
CA LYS A 90 0.22 5.13 2.29
C LYS A 90 -0.35 5.63 0.96
N GLU A 91 0.51 6.11 0.07
CA GLU A 91 0.10 6.58 -1.25
C GLU A 91 -0.46 5.44 -2.10
N THR A 92 0.17 4.26 -2.02
CA THR A 92 -0.33 3.06 -2.71
C THR A 92 -1.73 2.69 -2.23
N TRP A 93 -1.98 2.74 -0.92
CA TRP A 93 -3.28 2.49 -0.32
C TRP A 93 -4.35 3.47 -0.81
N GLU A 94 -4.04 4.77 -0.80
CA GLU A 94 -4.93 5.82 -1.31
C GLU A 94 -5.25 5.60 -2.81
N CYS A 95 -4.29 5.14 -3.59
CA CYS A 95 -4.53 4.81 -5.00
C CYS A 95 -5.46 3.61 -5.18
N VAL A 96 -5.35 2.59 -4.32
CA VAL A 96 -6.26 1.43 -4.34
C VAL A 96 -7.67 1.84 -3.95
N GLU A 97 -7.83 2.71 -2.94
CA GLU A 97 -9.15 3.24 -2.54
C GLU A 97 -9.85 4.04 -3.66
N ASN A 98 -9.08 4.67 -4.55
CA ASN A 98 -9.59 5.49 -5.65
C ASN A 98 -9.56 4.78 -7.01
N ASP A 99 -9.27 3.47 -7.06
CA ASP A 99 -9.07 2.71 -8.29
C ASP A 99 -8.08 3.36 -9.28
N PHE A 100 -7.01 3.95 -8.74
CA PHE A 100 -5.97 4.70 -9.46
C PHE A 100 -4.68 3.87 -9.62
N TYR A 101 -4.76 2.75 -10.31
CA TYR A 101 -3.63 1.86 -10.58
C TYR A 101 -3.72 1.27 -12.00
N LEU A 102 -2.60 0.76 -12.50
CA LEU A 102 -2.53 0.12 -13.82
C LEU A 102 -1.73 -1.20 -13.77
N PRO A 103 -2.05 -2.16 -14.66
CA PRO A 103 -1.32 -3.42 -14.76
C PRO A 103 0.04 -3.23 -15.44
N VAL A 104 1.08 -3.81 -14.83
CA VAL A 104 2.46 -3.81 -15.34
C VAL A 104 3.05 -5.20 -15.23
N THR A 105 3.88 -5.58 -16.20
CA THR A 105 4.65 -6.82 -16.13
C THR A 105 6.09 -6.50 -15.78
N CYS A 106 6.64 -7.17 -14.76
CA CYS A 106 8.04 -6.96 -14.38
C CYS A 106 8.98 -7.46 -15.49
N PHE A 107 9.94 -6.64 -15.95
CA PHE A 107 10.84 -7.05 -17.03
C PHE A 107 11.78 -8.21 -16.64
N CYS A 108 12.06 -8.38 -15.34
CA CYS A 108 13.04 -9.35 -14.86
C CYS A 108 12.43 -10.73 -14.58
N CYS A 109 11.35 -10.80 -13.80
CA CYS A 109 10.71 -12.07 -13.44
C CYS A 109 9.40 -12.35 -14.21
N SER A 110 8.99 -11.44 -15.10
CA SER A 110 7.76 -11.56 -15.91
C SER A 110 6.48 -11.73 -15.09
N SER A 111 6.50 -11.35 -13.81
CA SER A 111 5.31 -11.37 -12.97
C SER A 111 4.38 -10.20 -13.32
N ASP A 112 3.08 -10.48 -13.40
CA ASP A 112 2.06 -9.46 -13.53
C ASP A 112 1.82 -8.81 -12.17
N LEU A 113 1.86 -7.48 -12.17
CA LEU A 113 1.74 -6.63 -11.00
C LEU A 113 0.78 -5.49 -11.32
N LEU A 114 0.37 -4.80 -10.28
CA LEU A 114 -0.32 -3.53 -10.34
C LEU A 114 0.60 -2.46 -9.74
N CYS A 115 0.53 -1.24 -10.27
CA CYS A 115 1.30 -0.10 -9.80
C CYS A 115 0.46 1.17 -9.85
N ILE A 116 0.84 2.18 -9.07
CA ILE A 116 0.22 3.50 -9.11
C ILE A 116 0.30 4.07 -10.53
N MET A 117 -0.81 4.59 -11.06
CA MET A 117 -0.91 5.01 -12.45
C MET A 117 0.01 6.19 -12.82
N ASP A 118 0.35 7.07 -11.87
CA ASP A 118 1.23 8.23 -12.08
C ASP A 118 2.72 7.96 -11.82
N ALA A 119 3.12 6.70 -11.62
CA ALA A 119 4.51 6.33 -11.41
C ALA A 119 5.27 6.17 -12.74
N ASN A 120 6.54 6.55 -12.74
CA ASN A 120 7.44 6.38 -13.90
C ASN A 120 8.13 5.02 -13.89
N TYR A 121 8.31 4.45 -12.69
CA TYR A 121 8.95 3.18 -12.47
C TYR A 121 8.15 2.35 -11.47
N VAL A 122 8.25 1.03 -11.58
CA VAL A 122 7.68 0.08 -10.61
C VAL A 122 8.79 -0.73 -9.96
N LEU A 123 8.76 -0.83 -8.63
CA LEU A 123 9.62 -1.74 -7.87
C LEU A 123 8.89 -3.08 -7.70
N CYS A 124 9.41 -4.15 -8.30
CA CYS A 124 8.82 -5.47 -8.21
C CYS A 124 8.95 -6.06 -6.79
N PRO A 125 7.86 -6.55 -6.16
CA PRO A 125 7.93 -7.11 -4.82
C PRO A 125 8.64 -8.47 -4.78
N ALA A 126 8.66 -9.23 -5.88
CA ALA A 126 9.27 -10.55 -5.95
C ALA A 126 10.80 -10.49 -6.15
N CYS A 127 11.27 -9.83 -7.21
CA CYS A 127 12.69 -9.82 -7.57
C CYS A 127 13.42 -8.53 -7.14
N LYS A 128 12.72 -7.53 -6.58
CA LYS A 128 13.27 -6.24 -6.14
C LYS A 128 13.92 -5.41 -7.25
N VAL A 129 13.57 -5.70 -8.51
CA VAL A 129 14.04 -4.94 -9.68
C VAL A 129 13.12 -3.76 -9.95
N VAL A 130 13.71 -2.60 -10.26
CA VAL A 130 13.01 -1.41 -10.73
C VAL A 130 12.82 -1.50 -12.24
N SER A 131 11.58 -1.50 -12.71
CA SER A 131 11.21 -1.58 -14.12
C SER A 131 10.60 -0.25 -14.58
N PRO A 132 10.95 0.29 -15.76
CA PRO A 132 10.26 1.45 -16.30
C PRO A 132 8.81 1.10 -16.65
N MET A 133 7.89 2.04 -16.43
CA MET A 133 6.48 1.90 -16.83
C MET A 133 6.26 2.50 -18.22
N GLU A 134 5.53 1.81 -19.08
CA GLU A 134 5.17 2.30 -20.41
C GLU A 134 3.94 3.22 -20.34
N GLY A 135 3.94 4.32 -21.08
CA GLY A 135 2.74 5.14 -21.30
C GLY A 135 2.42 6.22 -20.26
N CYS A 136 3.16 6.32 -19.15
CA CYS A 136 2.88 7.31 -18.08
C CYS A 136 3.69 8.62 -18.16
N ALA A 137 4.49 8.81 -19.20
CA ALA A 137 5.29 10.03 -19.39
C ALA A 137 4.44 11.21 -19.87
N GLY A 138 3.53 11.70 -19.02
CA GLY A 138 3.02 13.07 -19.17
C GLY A 138 4.18 14.04 -18.92
N GLU A 139 4.51 14.87 -19.91
CA GLU A 139 5.53 15.91 -19.75
C GLU A 139 5.16 16.83 -18.57
N GLY A 140 5.87 16.70 -17.44
CA GLY A 140 5.73 17.59 -16.27
C GLY A 140 5.13 16.96 -15.00
N MET A 141 4.84 15.66 -14.95
CA MET A 141 4.55 14.99 -13.67
C MET A 141 5.86 14.47 -13.05
N ASP A 142 6.10 14.80 -11.77
CA ASP A 142 7.18 14.27 -10.94
C ASP A 142 6.93 12.79 -10.60
N GLY A 143 6.84 11.95 -11.64
CA GLY A 143 6.56 10.54 -11.49
C GLY A 143 7.71 9.84 -10.78
N GLY A 144 7.36 9.07 -9.75
CA GLY A 144 8.31 8.39 -8.87
C GLY A 144 8.44 6.91 -9.19
N VAL A 145 8.94 6.17 -8.21
CA VAL A 145 8.96 4.71 -8.18
C VAL A 145 7.78 4.23 -7.34
N GLY A 146 6.79 3.63 -7.99
CA GLY A 146 5.67 2.96 -7.35
C GLY A 146 6.07 1.59 -6.79
N LEU A 147 5.39 1.16 -5.74
CA LEU A 147 5.51 -0.20 -5.21
C LEU A 147 4.60 -1.11 -6.03
N GLY A 148 5.17 -2.13 -6.67
CA GLY A 148 4.39 -3.16 -7.33
C GLY A 148 3.70 -4.05 -6.30
N PHE A 149 2.46 -4.41 -6.57
CA PHE A 149 1.68 -5.35 -5.76
C PHE A 149 0.96 -6.35 -6.66
N THR A 150 0.59 -7.50 -6.11
CA THR A 150 -0.06 -8.58 -6.86
C THR A 150 -1.57 -8.37 -6.94
N PHE A 151 -2.24 -9.17 -7.78
CA PHE A 151 -3.70 -9.15 -7.82
C PHE A 151 -4.31 -9.69 -6.51
N GLU A 152 -3.64 -10.66 -5.87
CA GLU A 152 -4.04 -11.16 -4.56
C GLU A 152 -3.99 -10.04 -3.50
N ASP A 153 -2.93 -9.22 -3.50
CA ASP A 153 -2.80 -8.07 -2.60
C ASP A 153 -3.94 -7.07 -2.82
N LEU A 154 -4.29 -6.78 -4.08
CA LEU A 154 -5.40 -5.89 -4.43
C LEU A 154 -6.72 -6.38 -3.83
N GLN A 155 -7.05 -7.67 -4.04
CA GLN A 155 -8.28 -8.26 -3.51
C GLN A 155 -8.36 -8.16 -1.99
N GLN A 156 -7.24 -8.43 -1.32
CA GLN A 156 -7.16 -8.33 0.13
C GLN A 156 -7.41 -6.89 0.62
N TRP A 157 -6.76 -5.90 -0.01
CA TRP A 157 -6.91 -4.50 0.39
C TRP A 157 -8.31 -3.96 0.07
N GLN A 158 -8.88 -4.28 -1.09
CA GLN A 158 -10.25 -3.90 -1.43
C GLN A 158 -11.26 -4.46 -0.43
N HIS A 159 -11.10 -5.72 0.00
CA HIS A 159 -11.93 -6.31 1.04
C HIS A 159 -11.79 -5.55 2.37
N GLU A 160 -10.56 -5.22 2.78
CA GLU A 160 -10.32 -4.45 4.01
C GLU A 160 -10.94 -3.04 3.95
N ILE A 161 -10.83 -2.35 2.82
CA ILE A 161 -11.42 -1.03 2.59
C ILE A 161 -12.94 -1.08 2.78
N LEU A 162 -13.60 -2.09 2.20
CA LEU A 162 -15.05 -2.29 2.36
C LEU A 162 -15.44 -2.48 3.83
N LEU A 163 -14.71 -3.31 4.57
CA LEU A 163 -14.95 -3.52 6.01
C LEU A 163 -14.76 -2.25 6.83
N ARG A 164 -13.74 -1.44 6.51
CA ARG A 164 -13.51 -0.13 7.17
C ARG A 164 -14.68 0.83 6.93
N GLN A 165 -15.20 0.90 5.70
CA GLN A 165 -16.34 1.75 5.35
C GLN A 165 -17.64 1.31 6.04
N GLN A 166 -17.85 0.01 6.24
CA GLN A 166 -19.00 -0.50 6.99
C GLN A 166 -18.94 -0.08 8.46
N ARG A 167 -17.77 -0.23 9.09
CA ARG A 167 -17.57 0.18 10.49
C ARG A 167 -17.75 1.68 10.70
N SER A 168 -17.37 2.52 9.74
CA SER A 168 -17.51 3.98 9.87
C SER A 168 -18.95 4.49 9.71
N ARG A 169 -19.89 3.65 9.28
CA ARG A 169 -21.31 4.01 9.11
C ARG A 169 -22.19 3.68 10.33
N GLN A 170 -21.64 2.98 11.32
CA GLN A 170 -22.31 2.66 12.58
C GLN A 170 -21.98 3.73 13.63
#